data_AF-A0A346NJ86-F1
#
_entry.id   AF-A0A346NJ86-F1
#
_cell.length_a   1.000
_cell.length_b   1.000
_cell.length_c   1.000
_cell.angle_alpha   90.00
_cell.angle_beta   90.00
_cell.angle_gamma   90.00
#
_symmetry.space_group_name_H-M   'P 1'
#
loop_
_entity.id
_entity.type
_entity.pdbx_description
1 polymer ?
#
loop_
_entity_poly.entity_id
_entity_poly.type
_entity_poly.pdbx_seq_one_letter_code
_entity_poly.pdbx_strand_id
1 'polypeptide(L)'
;MIRVQFLRGSACRWPLCVLVGLSIMLTACGGGGGDSGASSDSTFAVNAGADVQTSEQTTVFMSAQVSGAQDSLTYQWQISPALDITQEDNTTAQASVTLPVLEQDTQYTVQVSVTNSSGTTVTDELIITAVAQNDLPVADIAVPDTAEDDGRYPAGVVLTLDGSASTDADASDPDSPISSWQWTQLEGVDVTSDVAMDGQTITFTTPVASTEQLLRIQLTVEDEEGATGSTTVSLRVMADTQTKPTVDAGSNQGVFSAEPIILEGIADSTVPSALPLTYEWEVSDNQQITIENTEALSTYARAPLVDTAQSFSFTLNVTDANGNQVSDNITVRVRPMPVALLNDTGVITQATESSLSSTQQNTYPGQDGQRGADILASAGLLEKAGRGEAGFDFTKLNDNGDEQDADVTDFSCVRDNTTGLVWEVKSADSGLHGSAHTYTWYQADNNGGTEGDEGTPATCSFASKGCNTGNFVEDVRDEGLCGFYDWRLPSHLELMSIVHFGQQNRAMVDAQYFPNTGTISNGPLWYWTSQPGADGVISDAAQNAWAVDYASGVDNFLNKSSAARVRLVRAGRE
;
A
#
# COMPACT_ATOMS: atom_id res chain seq x y z
N MET A 1 -8.65 2.57 51.84
CA MET A 1 -8.86 2.73 53.31
C MET A 1 -10.34 2.62 53.59
N ILE A 2 -10.75 2.08 54.76
CA ILE A 2 -12.15 2.00 55.29
C ILE A 2 -13.08 1.10 54.42
N ARG A 3 -13.68 -0.05 54.81
CA ARG A 3 -14.31 -0.67 56.03
C ARG A 3 -15.83 -0.42 56.24
N VAL A 4 -16.60 -1.53 56.28
CA VAL A 4 -17.70 -1.87 57.25
C VAL A 4 -19.03 -1.09 57.11
N GLN A 5 -20.28 -1.62 57.18
CA GLN A 5 -20.96 -2.97 57.21
C GLN A 5 -22.51 -2.70 57.08
N PHE A 6 -23.52 -3.60 57.08
CA PHE A 6 -23.70 -5.06 57.22
C PHE A 6 -25.13 -5.47 56.72
N LEU A 7 -25.35 -6.77 56.38
CA LEU A 7 -26.66 -7.48 56.31
C LEU A 7 -27.67 -7.01 55.22
N ARG A 8 -28.65 -7.79 54.73
CA ARG A 8 -29.20 -9.12 55.09
C ARG A 8 -29.34 -10.02 53.84
N GLY A 9 -29.48 -11.34 54.03
CA GLY A 9 -29.96 -12.28 53.00
C GLY A 9 -31.46 -12.61 53.15
N SER A 10 -32.10 -12.99 52.04
CA SER A 10 -33.48 -13.50 51.90
C SER A 10 -33.54 -14.49 50.72
N ALA A 11 -34.53 -15.39 50.68
CA ALA A 11 -34.58 -16.51 49.71
C ALA A 11 -35.89 -16.57 48.90
N CYS A 12 -35.78 -17.06 47.65
CA CYS A 12 -36.85 -17.65 46.83
C CYS A 12 -36.28 -18.95 46.22
N ARG A 13 -36.86 -20.15 46.37
CA ARG A 13 -38.24 -20.68 46.12
C ARG A 13 -38.46 -21.15 44.68
N TRP A 14 -38.41 -22.47 44.49
CA TRP A 14 -39.01 -23.19 43.37
C TRP A 14 -40.55 -23.31 43.52
N PRO A 15 -41.32 -23.43 42.42
CA PRO A 15 -42.52 -24.28 42.35
C PRO A 15 -42.07 -25.75 42.16
N LEU A 16 -42.65 -26.80 42.75
CA LEU A 16 -44.00 -27.08 43.27
C LEU A 16 -45.07 -27.39 42.20
N CYS A 17 -44.86 -28.46 41.43
CA CYS A 17 -45.94 -29.14 40.70
C CYS A 17 -46.71 -30.11 41.60
N VAL A 18 -47.98 -30.39 41.24
CA VAL A 18 -48.98 -30.99 42.13
C VAL A 18 -49.28 -32.45 41.77
N LEU A 19 -49.15 -33.35 42.76
CA LEU A 19 -49.68 -34.71 42.70
C LEU A 19 -51.22 -34.69 42.82
N VAL A 20 -51.92 -35.14 41.79
CA VAL A 20 -53.35 -35.48 41.84
C VAL A 20 -53.50 -36.98 41.62
N GLY A 21 -53.82 -37.72 42.68
CA GLY A 21 -54.19 -39.13 42.58
C GLY A 21 -55.71 -39.28 42.50
N LEU A 22 -56.17 -40.13 41.58
CA LEU A 22 -57.55 -40.60 41.56
C LEU A 22 -57.58 -42.11 41.24
N SER A 23 -58.52 -42.83 41.84
CA SER A 23 -58.72 -44.26 41.67
C SER A 23 -60.21 -44.55 41.62
N ILE A 24 -60.65 -45.66 40.98
CA ILE A 24 -61.74 -46.59 41.39
C ILE A 24 -62.26 -47.43 40.19
N MET A 25 -62.18 -48.76 40.36
CA MET A 25 -62.98 -49.86 39.74
C MET A 25 -63.01 -50.03 38.20
N LEU A 26 -62.73 -51.20 37.60
CA LEU A 26 -63.25 -52.59 37.74
C LEU A 26 -64.57 -52.90 37.03
N THR A 27 -64.49 -53.75 36.00
CA THR A 27 -65.50 -54.77 35.63
C THR A 27 -64.77 -56.04 35.15
N ALA A 28 -65.39 -57.22 35.30
CA ALA A 28 -64.82 -58.50 34.88
C ALA A 28 -65.89 -59.57 34.59
N CYS A 29 -65.69 -60.33 33.50
CA CYS A 29 -66.27 -61.64 33.13
C CYS A 29 -65.54 -62.05 31.83
N GLY A 30 -65.09 -63.27 31.53
CA GLY A 30 -65.53 -64.63 31.91
C GLY A 30 -65.84 -65.40 30.61
N GLY A 31 -65.58 -66.70 30.42
CA GLY A 31 -64.87 -67.69 31.24
C GLY A 31 -65.01 -69.11 30.65
N GLY A 32 -63.99 -69.97 30.85
CA GLY A 32 -63.96 -71.37 30.38
C GLY A 32 -63.40 -71.56 28.95
N GLY A 33 -62.81 -72.70 28.58
CA GLY A 33 -62.50 -73.90 29.39
C GLY A 33 -62.51 -75.18 28.55
N GLY A 34 -61.34 -75.67 28.16
CA GLY A 34 -61.14 -76.92 27.39
C GLY A 34 -59.68 -77.37 27.49
N ASP A 35 -59.42 -78.69 27.44
CA ASP A 35 -58.23 -79.30 28.06
C ASP A 35 -57.32 -80.09 27.08
N SER A 36 -56.10 -80.36 27.56
CA SER A 36 -55.10 -81.33 27.10
C SER A 36 -54.26 -81.00 25.84
N GLY A 37 -52.93 -80.95 26.03
CA GLY A 37 -51.93 -80.77 24.98
C GLY A 37 -50.62 -80.22 25.52
N ALA A 38 -49.74 -81.09 26.05
CA ALA A 38 -48.55 -80.64 26.77
C ALA A 38 -47.32 -80.40 25.87
N SER A 39 -46.94 -79.13 25.74
CA SER A 39 -45.53 -78.71 25.59
C SER A 39 -45.29 -77.52 26.50
N SER A 40 -44.26 -77.59 27.36
CA SER A 40 -43.82 -76.46 28.17
C SER A 40 -42.96 -75.53 27.32
N ASP A 41 -43.59 -74.88 26.34
CA ASP A 41 -42.97 -73.85 25.54
C ASP A 41 -43.11 -72.52 26.30
N SER A 42 -41.98 -71.89 26.66
CA SER A 42 -41.95 -70.72 27.52
C SER A 42 -42.20 -69.45 26.71
N THR A 43 -43.41 -69.32 26.15
CA THR A 43 -43.85 -68.17 25.36
C THR A 43 -44.09 -66.95 26.24
N PHE A 44 -43.01 -66.23 26.52
CA PHE A 44 -43.08 -64.89 27.11
C PHE A 44 -43.41 -63.86 26.02
N ALA A 45 -44.05 -62.75 26.42
CA ALA A 45 -44.42 -61.66 25.52
C ALA A 45 -43.93 -60.32 26.07
N VAL A 46 -43.44 -59.46 25.19
CA VAL A 46 -43.06 -58.07 25.49
C VAL A 46 -44.16 -57.11 25.02
N ASN A 47 -44.31 -56.00 25.73
CA ASN A 47 -44.94 -54.78 25.26
C ASN A 47 -43.89 -53.66 25.26
N ALA A 48 -43.72 -52.94 24.15
CA ALA A 48 -42.72 -51.89 24.01
C ALA A 48 -43.09 -50.62 24.82
N GLY A 49 -44.38 -50.30 24.85
CA GLY A 49 -44.95 -49.15 25.53
C GLY A 49 -46.33 -48.82 24.95
N ALA A 50 -46.69 -47.53 25.03
CA ALA A 50 -47.74 -46.92 24.22
C ALA A 50 -47.10 -45.89 23.28
N ASP A 51 -47.77 -45.58 22.17
CA ASP A 51 -47.32 -44.55 21.24
C ASP A 51 -47.18 -43.18 21.94
N VAL A 52 -46.19 -42.41 21.53
CA VAL A 52 -45.83 -41.11 22.10
C VAL A 52 -45.97 -40.03 21.04
N GLN A 53 -46.58 -38.90 21.39
CA GLN A 53 -46.51 -37.68 20.60
C GLN A 53 -45.87 -36.58 21.45
N THR A 54 -44.85 -35.91 20.91
CA THR A 54 -44.09 -34.85 21.58
C THR A 54 -43.43 -33.96 20.53
N SER A 55 -43.01 -32.76 20.92
CA SER A 55 -42.17 -31.92 20.07
C SER A 55 -40.77 -32.51 19.88
N GLU A 56 -40.09 -32.03 18.85
CA GLU A 56 -38.66 -32.19 18.60
C GLU A 56 -37.76 -31.77 19.78
N GLN A 57 -36.44 -32.00 19.65
CA GLN A 57 -35.41 -31.79 20.71
C GLN A 57 -35.68 -32.49 22.06
N THR A 58 -36.81 -33.18 22.22
CA THR A 58 -37.27 -33.77 23.48
C THR A 58 -36.71 -35.17 23.66
N THR A 59 -36.20 -35.47 24.86
CA THR A 59 -35.81 -36.84 25.25
C THR A 59 -37.04 -37.67 25.61
N VAL A 60 -37.37 -38.65 24.76
CA VAL A 60 -38.39 -39.66 25.03
C VAL A 60 -37.78 -40.80 25.83
N PHE A 61 -38.36 -41.09 27.00
CA PHE A 61 -37.98 -42.21 27.85
C PHE A 61 -38.91 -43.41 27.61
N MET A 62 -38.32 -44.56 27.29
CA MET A 62 -39.01 -45.80 26.90
C MET A 62 -38.74 -46.89 27.94
N SER A 63 -39.73 -47.75 28.19
CA SER A 63 -39.58 -48.88 29.11
C SER A 63 -40.49 -50.03 28.72
N ALA A 64 -39.90 -51.10 28.21
CA ALA A 64 -40.64 -52.31 27.86
C ALA A 64 -41.19 -53.01 29.11
N GLN A 65 -42.31 -53.73 28.96
CA GLN A 65 -42.87 -54.62 29.98
C GLN A 65 -42.92 -56.04 29.46
N VAL A 66 -42.52 -57.02 30.28
CA VAL A 66 -42.43 -58.43 29.88
C VAL A 66 -43.32 -59.29 30.77
N SER A 67 -44.08 -60.18 30.14
CA SER A 67 -44.99 -61.13 30.79
C SER A 67 -44.62 -62.57 30.44
N GLY A 68 -44.76 -63.50 31.39
CA GLY A 68 -44.50 -64.93 31.20
C GLY A 68 -43.03 -65.39 31.34
N ALA A 69 -42.07 -64.47 31.42
CA ALA A 69 -40.66 -64.82 31.64
C ALA A 69 -40.40 -65.37 33.06
N GLN A 70 -39.43 -66.28 33.19
CA GLN A 70 -38.91 -66.81 34.46
C GLN A 70 -37.39 -66.66 34.61
N ASP A 71 -36.70 -66.26 33.54
CA ASP A 71 -35.24 -66.25 33.42
C ASP A 71 -34.69 -64.81 33.27
N SER A 72 -33.36 -64.68 33.23
CA SER A 72 -32.70 -63.42 32.85
C SER A 72 -32.99 -63.03 31.41
N LEU A 73 -33.24 -61.74 31.18
CA LEU A 73 -33.57 -61.15 29.88
C LEU A 73 -32.49 -60.16 29.45
N THR A 74 -32.29 -60.03 28.14
CA THR A 74 -31.57 -58.91 27.51
C THR A 74 -32.48 -58.18 26.54
N TYR A 75 -32.36 -56.85 26.52
CA TYR A 75 -33.17 -55.93 25.73
C TYR A 75 -32.26 -55.24 24.71
N GLN A 76 -32.68 -55.21 23.45
CA GLN A 76 -32.04 -54.42 22.40
C GLN A 76 -33.11 -53.55 21.72
N TRP A 77 -32.89 -52.24 21.74
CA TRP A 77 -33.77 -51.28 21.06
C TRP A 77 -33.22 -50.93 19.68
N GLN A 78 -34.11 -50.69 18.72
CA GLN A 78 -33.81 -50.18 17.38
C GLN A 78 -34.88 -49.15 16.99
N ILE A 79 -34.51 -48.14 16.20
CA ILE A 79 -35.39 -47.06 15.76
C ILE A 79 -35.22 -46.80 14.26
N SER A 80 -36.32 -46.50 13.58
CA SER A 80 -36.37 -46.18 12.15
C SER A 80 -37.33 -44.99 11.92
N PRO A 81 -36.89 -43.85 11.34
CA PRO A 81 -35.52 -43.52 10.92
C PRO A 81 -34.47 -43.64 12.04
N ALA A 82 -33.20 -43.80 11.67
CA ALA A 82 -32.14 -44.09 12.63
C ALA A 82 -31.78 -42.86 13.49
N LEU A 83 -31.79 -43.03 14.81
CA LEU A 83 -31.30 -42.10 15.82
C LEU A 83 -30.50 -42.88 16.86
N ASP A 84 -29.59 -42.21 17.57
CA ASP A 84 -28.83 -42.82 18.66
C ASP A 84 -29.73 -43.04 19.89
N ILE A 85 -29.90 -44.31 20.27
CA ILE A 85 -30.64 -44.71 21.47
C ILE A 85 -29.65 -44.89 22.62
N THR A 86 -29.81 -44.12 23.69
CA THR A 86 -29.08 -44.30 24.95
C THR A 86 -29.67 -45.47 25.73
N GLN A 87 -28.87 -46.52 25.93
CA GLN A 87 -29.22 -47.68 26.76
C GLN A 87 -28.03 -48.07 27.66
N GLU A 88 -28.05 -47.61 28.91
CA GLU A 88 -26.95 -47.79 29.88
C GLU A 88 -26.71 -49.26 30.29
N ASP A 89 -27.78 -50.06 30.38
CA ASP A 89 -27.73 -51.46 30.80
C ASP A 89 -28.73 -52.30 29.99
N ASN A 90 -28.21 -53.21 29.16
CA ASN A 90 -29.02 -54.09 28.31
C ASN A 90 -29.73 -55.23 29.05
N THR A 91 -29.53 -55.39 30.36
CA THR A 91 -30.35 -56.24 31.22
C THR A 91 -31.57 -55.52 31.79
N THR A 92 -31.63 -54.19 31.63
CA THR A 92 -32.80 -53.37 31.99
C THR A 92 -33.69 -53.12 30.78
N ALA A 93 -34.99 -52.96 31.05
CA ALA A 93 -35.99 -52.68 30.03
C ALA A 93 -36.02 -51.21 29.56
N GLN A 94 -35.13 -50.36 30.07
CA GLN A 94 -35.17 -48.91 29.89
C GLN A 94 -34.24 -48.45 28.76
N ALA A 95 -34.68 -47.44 28.02
CA ALA A 95 -33.87 -46.72 27.03
C ALA A 95 -34.40 -45.28 26.87
N SER A 96 -33.62 -44.42 26.24
CA SER A 96 -34.06 -43.08 25.87
C SER A 96 -33.50 -42.64 24.54
N VAL A 97 -34.27 -41.88 23.77
CA VAL A 97 -33.83 -41.23 22.53
C VAL A 97 -34.17 -39.75 22.61
N THR A 98 -33.25 -38.89 22.19
CA THR A 98 -33.54 -37.46 21.99
C THR A 98 -33.85 -37.24 20.53
N LEU A 99 -34.96 -36.57 20.25
CA LEU A 99 -35.35 -36.21 18.90
C LEU A 99 -34.41 -35.10 18.35
N PRO A 100 -34.07 -35.10 17.06
CA PRO A 100 -33.31 -34.01 16.44
C PRO A 100 -34.18 -32.75 16.30
N VAL A 101 -33.67 -31.72 15.60
CA VAL A 101 -34.49 -30.71 14.90
C VAL A 101 -35.22 -31.37 13.72
N LEU A 102 -36.40 -30.87 13.34
CA LEU A 102 -37.25 -31.46 12.31
C LEU A 102 -37.93 -30.43 11.40
N GLU A 103 -37.55 -30.40 10.11
CA GLU A 103 -38.24 -29.62 9.06
C GLU A 103 -39.76 -29.90 8.97
N GLN A 104 -40.18 -31.10 9.37
CA GLN A 104 -41.57 -31.55 9.31
C GLN A 104 -41.86 -32.73 10.27
N ASP A 105 -43.13 -32.84 10.69
CA ASP A 105 -43.69 -33.95 11.47
C ASP A 105 -43.16 -35.32 10.99
N THR A 106 -42.48 -36.03 11.88
CA THR A 106 -41.75 -37.26 11.56
C THR A 106 -42.13 -38.39 12.50
N GLN A 107 -42.49 -39.54 11.92
CA GLN A 107 -42.81 -40.75 12.67
C GLN A 107 -41.60 -41.69 12.74
N TYR A 108 -41.21 -42.04 13.96
CA TYR A 108 -40.19 -43.03 14.25
C TYR A 108 -40.84 -44.30 14.80
N THR A 109 -40.69 -45.43 14.10
CA THR A 109 -41.00 -46.75 14.65
C THR A 109 -39.85 -47.18 15.54
N VAL A 110 -40.12 -47.44 16.82
CA VAL A 110 -39.16 -48.04 17.75
C VAL A 110 -39.54 -49.48 18.01
N GLN A 111 -38.62 -50.41 17.74
CA GLN A 111 -38.78 -51.83 18.04
C GLN A 111 -37.91 -52.21 19.24
N VAL A 112 -38.47 -52.95 20.20
CA VAL A 112 -37.70 -53.64 21.24
C VAL A 112 -37.61 -55.12 20.92
N SER A 113 -36.39 -55.66 20.88
CA SER A 113 -36.10 -57.10 20.86
C SER A 113 -35.72 -57.56 22.26
N VAL A 114 -36.47 -58.50 22.84
CA VAL A 114 -36.18 -59.08 24.16
C VAL A 114 -35.83 -60.55 24.02
N THR A 115 -34.63 -60.93 24.47
CA THR A 115 -34.11 -62.29 24.38
C THR A 115 -33.93 -62.88 25.78
N ASN A 116 -34.35 -64.13 26.00
CA ASN A 116 -34.13 -64.83 27.26
C ASN A 116 -32.83 -65.67 27.25
N SER A 117 -32.46 -66.27 28.38
CA SER A 117 -31.28 -67.13 28.47
C SER A 117 -31.35 -68.44 27.67
N SER A 118 -32.49 -68.82 27.08
CA SER A 118 -32.58 -69.93 26.11
C SER A 118 -32.36 -69.49 24.65
N GLY A 119 -32.14 -68.19 24.39
CA GLY A 119 -31.97 -67.65 23.04
C GLY A 119 -33.29 -67.45 22.28
N THR A 120 -34.44 -67.47 22.97
CA THR A 120 -35.73 -67.15 22.39
C THR A 120 -35.93 -65.63 22.43
N THR A 121 -36.13 -65.01 21.27
CA THR A 121 -36.37 -63.57 21.13
C THR A 121 -37.84 -63.30 20.77
N VAL A 122 -38.42 -62.28 21.39
CA VAL A 122 -39.72 -61.70 21.00
C VAL A 122 -39.61 -60.19 20.83
N THR A 123 -40.48 -59.62 20.00
CA THR A 123 -40.47 -58.22 19.60
C THR A 123 -41.83 -57.56 19.81
N ASP A 124 -41.81 -56.27 20.14
CA ASP A 124 -42.97 -55.38 20.06
C ASP A 124 -42.52 -53.97 19.62
N GLU A 125 -43.45 -53.14 19.16
CA GLU A 125 -43.17 -51.82 18.58
C GLU A 125 -44.02 -50.72 19.23
N LEU A 126 -43.47 -49.50 19.27
CA LEU A 126 -44.21 -48.27 19.55
C LEU A 126 -43.85 -47.20 18.51
N ILE A 127 -44.76 -46.27 18.26
CA ILE A 127 -44.53 -45.14 17.37
C ILE A 127 -44.28 -43.88 18.20
N ILE A 128 -43.15 -43.20 17.94
CA ILE A 128 -42.95 -41.81 18.36
C ILE A 128 -43.34 -40.93 17.18
N THR A 129 -44.42 -40.16 17.32
CA THR A 129 -44.74 -39.06 16.40
C THR A 129 -44.07 -37.81 16.95
N ALA A 130 -42.92 -37.47 16.37
CA ALA A 130 -42.23 -36.23 16.65
C ALA A 130 -42.90 -35.11 15.85
N VAL A 131 -43.33 -34.06 16.56
CA VAL A 131 -43.98 -32.88 16.00
C VAL A 131 -42.94 -31.82 15.76
N ALA A 132 -42.88 -31.29 14.54
CA ALA A 132 -42.04 -30.16 14.21
C ALA A 132 -42.60 -28.88 14.83
N GLN A 133 -41.70 -28.03 15.29
CA GLN A 133 -41.92 -26.63 15.57
C GLN A 133 -41.14 -25.82 14.51
N ASN A 134 -41.44 -24.53 14.45
CA ASN A 134 -40.73 -23.52 13.67
C ASN A 134 -41.06 -22.21 14.39
N ASP A 135 -40.06 -21.47 14.85
CA ASP A 135 -40.25 -20.10 15.35
C ASP A 135 -40.44 -19.14 14.15
N LEU A 136 -39.64 -18.08 14.03
CA LEU A 136 -39.68 -17.16 12.88
C LEU A 136 -38.29 -16.53 12.68
N PRO A 137 -37.75 -16.54 11.45
CA PRO A 137 -36.41 -16.02 11.20
C PRO A 137 -36.37 -14.50 11.39
N VAL A 138 -35.24 -14.02 11.89
CA VAL A 138 -34.99 -12.61 12.18
C VAL A 138 -34.14 -12.03 11.05
N ALA A 139 -34.80 -11.32 10.13
CA ALA A 139 -34.13 -10.54 9.11
C ALA A 139 -33.34 -9.38 9.74
N ASP A 140 -32.06 -9.24 9.36
CA ASP A 140 -31.23 -8.05 9.63
C ASP A 140 -30.78 -7.41 8.30
N ILE A 141 -30.48 -6.12 8.32
CA ILE A 141 -29.91 -5.39 7.18
C ILE A 141 -28.77 -4.51 7.68
N ALA A 142 -27.54 -4.92 7.38
CA ALA A 142 -26.38 -4.03 7.46
C ALA A 142 -26.44 -2.99 6.34
N VAL A 143 -26.16 -1.73 6.69
CA VAL A 143 -26.13 -0.58 5.79
C VAL A 143 -24.71 0.01 5.81
N PRO A 144 -24.11 0.39 4.67
CA PRO A 144 -22.75 0.94 4.65
C PRO A 144 -22.64 2.28 5.38
N ASP A 145 -21.59 2.44 6.17
CA ASP A 145 -21.23 3.68 6.86
C ASP A 145 -20.66 4.72 5.86
N THR A 146 -21.58 5.22 5.02
CA THR A 146 -21.35 6.12 3.88
C THR A 146 -22.33 7.31 3.88
N ALA A 147 -23.07 7.46 4.98
CA ALA A 147 -23.81 8.67 5.27
C ALA A 147 -22.86 9.75 5.79
N GLU A 148 -23.19 11.01 5.52
CA GLU A 148 -22.57 12.15 6.17
C GLU A 148 -23.00 12.24 7.66
N ASP A 149 -22.31 13.08 8.46
CA ASP A 149 -22.55 13.28 9.91
C ASP A 149 -24.03 13.55 10.31
N ASP A 150 -24.88 14.00 9.37
CA ASP A 150 -26.31 14.25 9.59
C ASP A 150 -27.23 13.06 9.26
N GLY A 151 -26.66 11.89 8.93
CA GLY A 151 -27.37 10.64 8.66
C GLY A 151 -27.97 10.55 7.25
N ARG A 152 -27.42 11.30 6.29
CA ARG A 152 -27.88 11.34 4.89
C ARG A 152 -26.81 10.89 3.92
N TYR A 153 -27.25 10.16 2.90
CA TYR A 153 -26.40 9.66 1.83
C TYR A 153 -26.28 10.71 0.71
N PRO A 154 -25.08 10.96 0.17
CA PRO A 154 -24.90 11.75 -1.06
C PRO A 154 -25.74 11.19 -2.23
N ALA A 155 -26.08 12.00 -3.21
CA ALA A 155 -26.76 11.53 -4.41
C ALA A 155 -25.78 10.91 -5.44
N GLY A 156 -26.22 9.88 -6.17
CA GLY A 156 -25.42 9.24 -7.23
C GLY A 156 -24.29 8.31 -6.75
N VAL A 157 -24.13 8.10 -5.43
CA VAL A 157 -23.19 7.11 -4.89
C VAL A 157 -23.78 5.70 -4.92
N VAL A 158 -22.92 4.69 -5.03
CA VAL A 158 -23.29 3.27 -4.97
C VAL A 158 -23.37 2.82 -3.51
N LEU A 159 -24.44 2.10 -3.16
CA LEU A 159 -24.64 1.46 -1.85
C LEU A 159 -24.86 -0.03 -2.04
N THR A 160 -24.34 -0.83 -1.09
CA THR A 160 -24.59 -2.27 -0.98
C THR A 160 -25.26 -2.56 0.35
N LEU A 161 -26.49 -3.05 0.35
CA LEU A 161 -27.15 -3.57 1.55
C LEU A 161 -26.86 -5.06 1.70
N ASP A 162 -26.69 -5.50 2.94
CA ASP A 162 -26.27 -6.87 3.25
C ASP A 162 -27.20 -7.49 4.32
N GLY A 163 -27.83 -8.60 3.96
CA GLY A 163 -28.76 -9.36 4.79
C GLY A 163 -28.19 -10.68 5.32
N SER A 164 -26.88 -10.93 5.17
CA SER A 164 -26.20 -12.15 5.63
C SER A 164 -26.14 -12.31 7.15
N ALA A 165 -26.37 -11.23 7.91
CA ALA A 165 -26.51 -11.24 9.36
C ALA A 165 -27.91 -11.67 9.87
N SER A 166 -28.83 -12.03 8.96
CA SER A 166 -30.13 -12.59 9.32
C SER A 166 -29.96 -13.98 9.97
N THR A 167 -30.74 -14.27 11.00
CA THR A 167 -30.61 -15.48 11.82
C THR A 167 -31.94 -16.15 12.06
N ASP A 168 -31.94 -17.47 12.16
CA ASP A 168 -33.04 -18.23 12.75
C ASP A 168 -32.62 -18.91 14.07
N ALA A 169 -33.58 -19.37 14.87
CA ALA A 169 -33.39 -19.90 16.21
C ALA A 169 -33.41 -21.44 16.32
N ASP A 170 -34.12 -22.12 15.43
CA ASP A 170 -34.31 -23.58 15.42
C ASP A 170 -33.75 -24.27 14.16
N ALA A 171 -33.36 -23.52 13.13
CA ALA A 171 -32.65 -23.94 11.91
C ALA A 171 -31.71 -25.16 12.04
N SER A 172 -31.81 -26.07 11.05
CA SER A 172 -31.12 -27.37 11.06
C SER A 172 -29.60 -27.25 10.94
N ASP A 173 -29.10 -26.27 10.16
CA ASP A 173 -27.70 -25.88 10.06
C ASP A 173 -27.48 -24.44 10.61
N PRO A 174 -26.89 -24.28 11.81
CA PRO A 174 -26.55 -22.97 12.36
C PRO A 174 -25.54 -22.15 11.55
N ASP A 175 -24.79 -22.75 10.62
CA ASP A 175 -23.93 -22.02 9.68
C ASP A 175 -24.70 -21.56 8.40
N SER A 176 -25.93 -22.05 8.17
CA SER A 176 -26.77 -21.77 6.99
C SER A 176 -28.26 -21.45 7.33
N PRO A 177 -28.61 -20.63 8.34
CA PRO A 177 -29.94 -20.60 8.95
C PRO A 177 -31.08 -19.93 8.14
N ILE A 178 -30.87 -19.66 6.84
CA ILE A 178 -31.82 -18.95 5.97
C ILE A 178 -31.76 -19.56 4.56
N SER A 179 -32.89 -19.98 4.01
CA SER A 179 -32.98 -20.62 2.69
C SER A 179 -33.07 -19.63 1.54
N SER A 180 -33.71 -18.46 1.73
CA SER A 180 -33.81 -17.42 0.70
C SER A 180 -33.91 -15.99 1.24
N TRP A 181 -33.57 -15.03 0.37
CA TRP A 181 -33.65 -13.59 0.60
C TRP A 181 -34.48 -12.97 -0.52
N GLN A 182 -35.43 -12.10 -0.18
CA GLN A 182 -36.21 -11.32 -1.14
C GLN A 182 -36.28 -9.87 -0.70
N TRP A 183 -35.61 -9.00 -1.44
CA TRP A 183 -35.63 -7.55 -1.23
C TRP A 183 -36.82 -6.92 -1.95
N THR A 184 -37.33 -5.80 -1.44
CA THR A 184 -38.40 -5.01 -2.08
C THR A 184 -38.29 -3.54 -1.70
N GLN A 185 -38.35 -2.64 -2.69
CA GLN A 185 -38.49 -1.21 -2.43
C GLN A 185 -39.97 -0.84 -2.17
N LEU A 186 -40.22 -0.22 -1.03
CA LEU A 186 -41.56 0.19 -0.56
C LEU A 186 -41.86 1.68 -0.82
N GLU A 187 -40.83 2.52 -0.92
CA GLU A 187 -40.95 3.97 -1.10
C GLU A 187 -39.70 4.56 -1.76
N GLY A 188 -39.86 5.69 -2.45
CA GLY A 188 -38.78 6.48 -3.06
C GLY A 188 -38.78 6.49 -4.59
N VAL A 189 -37.72 7.04 -5.18
CA VAL A 189 -37.39 6.85 -6.60
C VAL A 189 -36.89 5.42 -6.77
N ASP A 190 -37.33 4.72 -7.81
CA ASP A 190 -36.90 3.35 -8.10
C ASP A 190 -35.37 3.27 -8.31
N VAL A 191 -34.73 2.41 -7.51
CA VAL A 191 -33.30 2.07 -7.62
C VAL A 191 -33.09 0.58 -7.98
N THR A 192 -34.17 -0.14 -8.31
CA THR A 192 -34.21 -1.61 -8.38
C THR A 192 -34.36 -2.16 -9.81
N SER A 193 -34.73 -1.33 -10.80
CA SER A 193 -35.00 -1.74 -12.20
C SER A 193 -33.93 -2.65 -12.85
N ASP A 194 -32.65 -2.48 -12.52
CA ASP A 194 -31.52 -3.26 -13.06
C ASP A 194 -30.79 -4.10 -11.98
N VAL A 195 -31.43 -4.36 -10.83
CA VAL A 195 -30.84 -5.03 -9.66
C VAL A 195 -31.48 -6.41 -9.44
N ALA A 196 -30.65 -7.42 -9.16
CA ALA A 196 -31.13 -8.73 -8.71
C ALA A 196 -31.57 -8.62 -7.24
N MET A 197 -32.83 -8.93 -6.95
CA MET A 197 -33.47 -8.68 -5.64
C MET A 197 -33.61 -9.96 -4.79
N ASP A 198 -32.97 -11.05 -5.20
CA ASP A 198 -33.06 -12.42 -4.68
C ASP A 198 -31.75 -12.92 -4.02
N GLY A 199 -30.75 -12.05 -3.87
CA GLY A 199 -29.45 -12.37 -3.25
C GLY A 199 -29.35 -11.94 -1.78
N GLN A 200 -28.36 -12.50 -1.06
CA GLN A 200 -28.01 -12.09 0.32
C GLN A 200 -27.64 -10.61 0.42
N THR A 201 -27.13 -10.01 -0.66
CA THR A 201 -26.77 -8.60 -0.76
C THR A 201 -27.37 -7.98 -2.01
N ILE A 202 -27.76 -6.71 -1.96
CA ILE A 202 -28.14 -5.92 -3.15
C ILE A 202 -27.28 -4.67 -3.28
N THR A 203 -26.91 -4.32 -4.52
CA THR A 203 -26.12 -3.13 -4.82
C THR A 203 -26.84 -2.25 -5.83
N PHE A 204 -26.99 -0.96 -5.51
CA PHE A 204 -27.68 0.02 -6.34
C PHE A 204 -27.05 1.41 -6.23
N THR A 205 -27.37 2.30 -7.18
CA THR A 205 -26.96 3.70 -7.14
C THR A 205 -28.08 4.57 -6.57
N THR A 206 -27.74 5.44 -5.62
CA THR A 206 -28.69 6.41 -5.03
C THR A 206 -29.18 7.41 -6.08
N PRO A 207 -30.47 7.81 -6.04
CA PRO A 207 -31.06 8.66 -7.08
C PRO A 207 -30.52 10.09 -7.06
N VAL A 208 -30.17 10.62 -8.22
CA VAL A 208 -29.88 12.06 -8.41
C VAL A 208 -31.19 12.80 -8.69
N ALA A 209 -31.62 13.63 -7.74
CA ALA A 209 -32.90 14.35 -7.79
C ALA A 209 -32.81 15.74 -7.14
N SER A 210 -33.64 16.67 -7.61
CA SER A 210 -33.64 18.08 -7.14
C SER A 210 -34.30 18.32 -5.77
N THR A 211 -34.67 17.26 -5.07
CA THR A 211 -35.15 17.28 -3.68
C THR A 211 -34.61 16.05 -2.95
N GLU A 212 -34.46 16.15 -1.62
CA GLU A 212 -34.15 15.01 -0.75
C GLU A 212 -35.13 13.86 -0.99
N GLN A 213 -34.62 12.63 -1.09
CA GLN A 213 -35.41 11.41 -1.32
C GLN A 213 -35.40 10.52 -0.07
N LEU A 214 -36.51 9.84 0.19
CA LEU A 214 -36.60 8.78 1.18
C LEU A 214 -36.79 7.44 0.46
N LEU A 215 -35.77 6.59 0.50
CA LEU A 215 -35.89 5.20 0.06
C LEU A 215 -36.31 4.36 1.26
N ARG A 216 -37.36 3.54 1.11
CA ARG A 216 -37.65 2.46 2.06
C ARG A 216 -37.43 1.13 1.37
N ILE A 217 -36.54 0.32 1.91
CA ILE A 217 -36.17 -0.98 1.37
C ILE A 217 -36.38 -2.02 2.45
N GLN A 218 -37.19 -3.02 2.13
CA GLN A 218 -37.48 -4.18 2.96
C GLN A 218 -36.64 -5.37 2.49
N LEU A 219 -36.12 -6.13 3.44
CA LEU A 219 -35.71 -7.51 3.23
C LEU A 219 -36.77 -8.41 3.86
N THR A 220 -37.18 -9.43 3.13
CA THR A 220 -37.84 -10.62 3.66
C THR A 220 -36.88 -11.79 3.52
N VAL A 221 -36.82 -12.65 4.53
CA VAL A 221 -36.07 -13.92 4.52
C VAL A 221 -37.02 -15.07 4.76
N GLU A 222 -36.67 -16.25 4.25
CA GLU A 222 -37.39 -17.52 4.42
C GLU A 222 -36.45 -18.57 5.03
N ASP A 223 -36.91 -19.31 6.04
CA ASP A 223 -36.19 -20.44 6.67
C ASP A 223 -36.26 -21.72 5.81
N GLU A 224 -35.72 -22.85 6.29
CA GLU A 224 -35.76 -24.13 5.53
C GLU A 224 -37.18 -24.74 5.53
N GLU A 225 -37.96 -24.43 6.55
CA GLU A 225 -39.33 -24.87 6.84
C GLU A 225 -40.42 -24.03 6.13
N GLY A 226 -40.06 -22.88 5.55
CA GLY A 226 -40.94 -22.02 4.75
C GLY A 226 -41.75 -20.98 5.54
N ALA A 227 -41.38 -20.66 6.79
CA ALA A 227 -41.85 -19.44 7.45
C ALA A 227 -41.00 -18.23 7.03
N THR A 228 -41.40 -17.02 7.42
CA THR A 228 -40.80 -15.79 6.87
C THR A 228 -40.70 -14.66 7.89
N GLY A 229 -39.57 -13.96 7.83
CA GLY A 229 -39.26 -12.78 8.62
C GLY A 229 -39.00 -11.57 7.74
N SER A 230 -39.25 -10.35 8.24
CA SER A 230 -38.97 -9.14 7.47
C SER A 230 -38.49 -7.98 8.33
N THR A 231 -37.53 -7.21 7.79
CA THR A 231 -37.06 -5.94 8.36
C THR A 231 -36.93 -4.87 7.28
N THR A 232 -36.81 -3.59 7.65
CA THR A 232 -36.89 -2.47 6.71
C THR A 232 -35.98 -1.31 7.09
N VAL A 233 -35.10 -0.90 6.18
CA VAL A 233 -34.29 0.31 6.31
C VAL A 233 -34.98 1.54 5.71
N SER A 234 -34.58 2.72 6.14
CA SER A 234 -35.03 4.01 5.60
C SER A 234 -33.81 4.87 5.29
N LEU A 235 -33.44 4.97 4.01
CA LEU A 235 -32.28 5.71 3.54
C LEU A 235 -32.70 7.11 3.08
N ARG A 236 -32.09 8.14 3.65
CA ARG A 236 -32.34 9.54 3.29
C ARG A 236 -31.24 10.03 2.36
N VAL A 237 -31.57 10.23 1.09
CA VAL A 237 -30.61 10.65 0.05
C VAL A 237 -30.74 12.15 -0.16
N MET A 238 -29.62 12.86 -0.18
CA MET A 238 -29.56 14.32 -0.36
C MET A 238 -30.13 14.76 -1.72
N ALA A 239 -30.50 16.04 -1.83
CA ALA A 239 -30.76 16.64 -3.13
C ALA A 239 -29.44 16.78 -3.92
N ASP A 240 -29.53 16.85 -5.25
CA ASP A 240 -28.39 17.08 -6.15
C ASP A 240 -27.62 18.36 -5.77
N THR A 241 -28.36 19.46 -5.55
CA THR A 241 -27.84 20.76 -5.07
C THR A 241 -27.23 20.74 -3.67
N GLN A 242 -27.42 19.68 -2.87
CA GLN A 242 -26.83 19.52 -1.53
C GLN A 242 -25.70 18.48 -1.51
N THR A 243 -25.50 17.76 -2.60
CA THR A 243 -24.50 16.71 -2.71
C THR A 243 -23.16 17.32 -3.08
N LYS A 244 -22.20 17.25 -2.15
CA LYS A 244 -20.85 17.80 -2.34
C LYS A 244 -20.04 16.96 -3.35
N PRO A 245 -19.08 17.56 -4.08
CA PRO A 245 -18.03 16.83 -4.77
C PRO A 245 -17.06 16.17 -3.76
N THR A 246 -16.24 15.23 -4.23
CA THR A 246 -15.09 14.69 -3.50
C THR A 246 -13.82 15.50 -3.80
N VAL A 247 -12.85 15.47 -2.88
CA VAL A 247 -11.52 16.07 -3.04
C VAL A 247 -10.47 15.24 -2.30
N ASP A 248 -9.29 15.14 -2.89
CA ASP A 248 -8.04 14.60 -2.33
C ASP A 248 -6.92 15.57 -2.76
N ALA A 249 -6.16 16.12 -1.82
CA ALA A 249 -5.07 17.07 -2.09
C ALA A 249 -3.71 16.37 -2.35
N GLY A 250 -3.70 15.04 -2.36
CA GLY A 250 -2.52 14.21 -2.59
C GLY A 250 -1.77 13.86 -1.30
N SER A 251 -0.48 13.54 -1.44
CA SER A 251 0.35 13.08 -0.32
C SER A 251 1.22 14.18 0.29
N ASN A 252 1.37 14.11 1.62
CA ASN A 252 2.35 14.89 2.39
C ASN A 252 3.78 14.73 1.81
N GLN A 253 4.51 15.84 1.70
CA GLN A 253 5.81 15.90 1.03
C GLN A 253 6.95 16.29 1.97
N GLY A 254 8.17 15.89 1.60
CA GLY A 254 9.41 16.34 2.22
C GLY A 254 10.39 16.77 1.14
N VAL A 255 10.79 18.04 1.15
CA VAL A 255 11.61 18.68 0.10
C VAL A 255 12.73 19.50 0.72
N PHE A 256 13.73 19.85 -0.09
CA PHE A 256 14.72 20.88 0.23
C PHE A 256 14.29 22.25 -0.29
N SER A 257 14.90 23.31 0.24
CA SER A 257 14.70 24.67 -0.25
C SER A 257 14.91 24.81 -1.77
N ALA A 258 14.10 25.64 -2.41
CA ALA A 258 14.01 25.88 -3.85
C ALA A 258 13.61 24.69 -4.76
N GLU A 259 13.45 23.46 -4.25
CA GLU A 259 12.83 22.36 -5.00
C GLU A 259 11.35 22.66 -5.32
N PRO A 260 10.76 22.06 -6.38
CA PRO A 260 9.33 22.15 -6.63
C PRO A 260 8.54 21.36 -5.59
N ILE A 261 7.51 22.00 -5.06
CA ILE A 261 6.43 21.38 -4.29
C ILE A 261 5.35 21.04 -5.30
N ILE A 262 5.03 19.76 -5.44
CA ILE A 262 4.10 19.27 -6.47
C ILE A 262 2.70 19.24 -5.87
N LEU A 263 1.75 19.93 -6.52
CA LEU A 263 0.38 20.09 -6.05
C LEU A 263 -0.54 19.42 -7.06
N GLU A 264 -0.79 18.12 -6.86
CA GLU A 264 -1.64 17.30 -7.73
C GLU A 264 -2.78 16.71 -6.91
N GLY A 265 -3.96 17.31 -7.06
CA GLY A 265 -5.18 16.84 -6.43
C GLY A 265 -6.02 15.95 -7.33
N ILE A 266 -7.04 15.35 -6.74
CA ILE A 266 -8.13 14.65 -7.43
C ILE A 266 -9.44 15.24 -6.92
N ALA A 267 -10.39 15.49 -7.82
CA ALA A 267 -11.72 15.98 -7.46
C ALA A 267 -12.75 15.47 -8.49
N ASP A 268 -13.92 15.04 -8.02
CA ASP A 268 -14.98 14.48 -8.85
C ASP A 268 -16.38 14.75 -8.25
N SER A 269 -17.44 14.50 -9.01
CA SER A 269 -18.82 14.53 -8.50
C SER A 269 -19.70 13.50 -9.18
N THR A 270 -20.42 12.72 -8.36
CA THR A 270 -21.49 11.82 -8.79
C THR A 270 -22.73 12.53 -9.34
N VAL A 271 -22.77 13.87 -9.29
CA VAL A 271 -23.92 14.69 -9.66
C VAL A 271 -23.61 15.52 -10.92
N PRO A 272 -24.20 15.20 -12.10
CA PRO A 272 -23.91 15.92 -13.34
C PRO A 272 -24.29 17.40 -13.34
N SER A 273 -25.22 17.84 -12.49
CA SER A 273 -25.59 19.26 -12.31
C SER A 273 -24.55 20.06 -11.51
N ALA A 274 -23.62 19.39 -10.82
CA ALA A 274 -22.55 20.00 -10.04
C ALA A 274 -21.31 20.37 -10.89
N LEU A 275 -21.29 20.01 -12.19
CA LEU A 275 -20.15 20.23 -13.08
C LEU A 275 -20.30 21.52 -13.92
N PRO A 276 -19.20 22.22 -14.26
CA PRO A 276 -17.81 21.90 -13.93
C PRO A 276 -17.43 22.27 -12.49
N LEU A 277 -16.45 21.56 -11.94
CA LEU A 277 -15.79 21.95 -10.69
C LEU A 277 -14.81 23.11 -10.93
N THR A 278 -14.57 23.88 -9.88
CA THR A 278 -13.55 24.94 -9.81
C THR A 278 -12.61 24.69 -8.64
N TYR A 279 -11.35 25.10 -8.79
CA TYR A 279 -10.25 24.74 -7.88
C TYR A 279 -9.55 26.00 -7.39
N GLU A 280 -9.10 26.02 -6.13
CA GLU A 280 -8.26 27.08 -5.59
C GLU A 280 -7.26 26.51 -4.57
N TRP A 281 -5.99 26.51 -4.92
CA TRP A 281 -4.89 26.16 -4.00
C TRP A 281 -4.46 27.36 -3.14
N GLU A 282 -4.47 27.17 -1.83
CA GLU A 282 -3.96 28.13 -0.83
C GLU A 282 -2.77 27.56 -0.04
N VAL A 283 -1.98 28.43 0.60
CA VAL A 283 -0.87 28.04 1.50
C VAL A 283 -0.96 28.77 2.84
N SER A 284 -0.79 28.02 3.94
CA SER A 284 -1.09 28.48 5.30
C SER A 284 -0.19 29.61 5.83
N ASP A 285 1.00 29.78 5.25
CA ASP A 285 1.88 30.92 5.50
C ASP A 285 2.61 31.29 4.20
N ASN A 286 2.33 32.49 3.69
CA ASN A 286 2.87 32.98 2.42
C ASN A 286 4.25 33.65 2.63
N GLN A 287 5.18 32.93 3.24
CA GLN A 287 6.59 33.31 3.29
C GLN A 287 7.26 33.01 1.94
N GLN A 288 6.96 33.86 0.95
CA GLN A 288 7.53 33.84 -0.41
C GLN A 288 7.20 32.59 -1.24
N ILE A 289 6.15 31.85 -0.88
CA ILE A 289 5.67 30.67 -1.62
C ILE A 289 4.66 31.11 -2.69
N THR A 290 5.14 31.29 -3.91
CA THR A 290 4.27 31.44 -5.08
C THR A 290 3.87 30.06 -5.60
N ILE A 291 2.56 29.83 -5.75
CA ILE A 291 1.97 28.73 -6.53
C ILE A 291 1.84 29.22 -7.97
N GLU A 292 2.33 28.46 -8.95
CA GLU A 292 2.42 28.90 -10.36
C GLU A 292 1.03 29.16 -10.97
N ASN A 293 0.06 28.30 -10.66
CA ASN A 293 -1.35 28.51 -10.99
C ASN A 293 -2.21 27.93 -9.86
N THR A 294 -2.95 28.77 -9.13
CA THR A 294 -3.83 28.35 -8.04
C THR A 294 -5.12 27.70 -8.54
N GLU A 295 -5.55 27.97 -9.77
CA GLU A 295 -6.82 27.51 -10.36
C GLU A 295 -6.70 26.14 -11.06
N ALA A 296 -5.54 25.47 -10.98
CA ALA A 296 -5.27 24.20 -11.66
C ALA A 296 -5.13 23.01 -10.69
N LEU A 297 -5.79 21.90 -11.02
CA LEU A 297 -5.81 20.68 -10.21
C LEU A 297 -4.43 19.96 -10.15
N SER A 298 -3.64 20.05 -11.22
CA SER A 298 -2.19 19.78 -11.21
C SER A 298 -1.44 21.08 -11.45
N THR A 299 -0.61 21.46 -10.47
CA THR A 299 0.17 22.70 -10.42
C THR A 299 1.41 22.49 -9.55
N TYR A 300 2.20 23.54 -9.32
CA TYR A 300 3.36 23.45 -8.44
C TYR A 300 3.66 24.79 -7.76
N ALA A 301 4.41 24.72 -6.67
CA ALA A 301 5.00 25.88 -5.99
C ALA A 301 6.52 25.70 -5.86
N ARG A 302 7.25 26.75 -5.50
CA ARG A 302 8.67 26.64 -5.13
C ARG A 302 8.83 26.64 -3.62
N ALA A 303 9.60 25.69 -3.09
CA ALA A 303 9.94 25.66 -1.67
C ALA A 303 10.80 26.89 -1.28
N PRO A 304 10.51 27.56 -0.14
CA PRO A 304 11.27 28.74 0.28
C PRO A 304 12.67 28.37 0.80
N LEU A 305 13.56 29.36 0.89
CA LEU A 305 14.82 29.22 1.63
C LEU A 305 14.54 29.13 3.13
N VAL A 306 15.06 28.12 3.81
CA VAL A 306 14.91 27.95 5.26
C VAL A 306 16.22 27.49 5.91
N ASP A 307 16.66 28.13 7.00
CA ASP A 307 17.87 27.72 7.75
C ASP A 307 17.65 26.47 8.62
N THR A 308 16.39 26.18 8.93
CA THR A 308 15.95 25.05 9.76
C THR A 308 14.70 24.43 9.15
N ALA A 309 14.43 23.15 9.41
CA ALA A 309 13.29 22.48 8.78
C ALA A 309 11.95 23.04 9.26
N GLN A 310 11.13 23.51 8.31
CA GLN A 310 9.79 24.08 8.54
C GLN A 310 8.72 23.21 7.88
N SER A 311 7.45 23.43 8.23
CA SER A 311 6.30 22.76 7.60
C SER A 311 5.25 23.81 7.19
N PHE A 312 4.77 23.70 5.96
CA PHE A 312 3.70 24.52 5.40
C PHE A 312 2.51 23.61 5.09
N SER A 313 1.27 24.08 5.28
CA SER A 313 0.08 23.38 4.80
C SER A 313 -0.40 24.02 3.49
N PHE A 314 -0.69 23.19 2.49
CA PHE A 314 -1.30 23.58 1.23
C PHE A 314 -2.70 22.99 1.18
N THR A 315 -3.71 23.82 0.98
CA THR A 315 -5.12 23.43 0.94
C THR A 315 -5.61 23.50 -0.51
N LEU A 316 -6.23 22.43 -1.00
CA LEU A 316 -7.00 22.45 -2.23
C LEU A 316 -8.46 22.68 -1.87
N ASN A 317 -8.97 23.87 -2.14
CA ASN A 317 -10.41 24.16 -2.08
C ASN A 317 -11.06 23.79 -3.43
N VAL A 318 -12.21 23.13 -3.39
CA VAL A 318 -13.00 22.77 -4.58
C VAL A 318 -14.43 23.28 -4.41
N THR A 319 -14.92 24.02 -5.40
CA THR A 319 -16.31 24.51 -5.44
C THR A 319 -17.03 23.98 -6.68
N ASP A 320 -18.23 23.43 -6.48
CA ASP A 320 -19.08 22.90 -7.55
C ASP A 320 -19.99 23.97 -8.19
N ALA A 321 -20.67 23.61 -9.28
CA ALA A 321 -21.60 24.50 -9.98
C ALA A 321 -22.90 24.83 -9.21
N ASN A 322 -23.20 24.12 -8.12
CA ASN A 322 -24.30 24.40 -7.20
C ASN A 322 -23.89 25.35 -6.06
N GLY A 323 -22.58 25.56 -5.86
CA GLY A 323 -22.01 26.34 -4.76
C GLY A 323 -21.64 25.53 -3.52
N ASN A 324 -21.64 24.19 -3.59
CA ASN A 324 -21.08 23.35 -2.54
C ASN A 324 -19.56 23.48 -2.53
N GLN A 325 -18.97 23.51 -1.33
CA GLN A 325 -17.52 23.64 -1.14
C GLN A 325 -17.00 22.48 -0.30
N VAL A 326 -15.84 21.96 -0.69
CA VAL A 326 -15.03 20.99 0.05
C VAL A 326 -13.58 21.40 -0.02
N SER A 327 -12.76 20.88 0.89
CA SER A 327 -11.33 21.13 0.90
C SER A 327 -10.58 19.98 1.55
N ASP A 328 -9.40 19.67 1.01
CA ASP A 328 -8.41 18.80 1.66
C ASP A 328 -7.04 19.49 1.67
N ASN A 329 -6.09 18.99 2.47
CA ASN A 329 -4.79 19.64 2.66
C ASN A 329 -3.61 18.67 2.82
N ILE A 330 -2.46 19.07 2.26
CA ILE A 330 -1.18 18.39 2.45
C ILE A 330 -0.21 19.25 3.27
N THR A 331 0.52 18.58 4.16
CA THR A 331 1.67 19.16 4.86
C THR A 331 2.95 18.90 4.07
N VAL A 332 3.69 19.97 3.78
CA VAL A 332 4.96 19.95 3.07
C VAL A 332 6.08 20.39 4.00
N ARG A 333 7.01 19.47 4.29
CA ARG A 333 8.14 19.72 5.19
C ARG A 333 9.40 20.10 4.41
N VAL A 334 9.71 21.39 4.41
CA VAL A 334 10.88 21.99 3.74
C VAL A 334 12.10 21.91 4.65
N ARG A 335 13.29 21.69 4.07
CA ARG A 335 14.57 21.57 4.80
C ARG A 335 15.64 22.50 4.18
N PRO A 336 16.61 23.01 4.97
CA PRO A 336 17.80 23.64 4.43
C PRO A 336 18.49 22.69 3.45
N MET A 337 18.98 23.23 2.32
CA MET A 337 19.86 22.47 1.42
C MET A 337 21.10 21.96 2.19
N PRO A 338 21.56 20.73 1.92
CA PRO A 338 22.80 20.24 2.50
C PRO A 338 24.00 21.04 1.96
N VAL A 339 25.07 21.14 2.74
CA VAL A 339 26.33 21.73 2.26
C VAL A 339 26.91 20.84 1.17
N ALA A 340 27.05 21.38 -0.04
CA ALA A 340 27.62 20.66 -1.17
C ALA A 340 29.12 20.39 -0.97
N LEU A 341 29.55 19.17 -1.29
CA LEU A 341 30.96 18.73 -1.27
C LEU A 341 31.55 18.60 -2.69
N LEU A 342 30.69 18.46 -3.68
CA LEU A 342 30.97 18.47 -5.12
C LEU A 342 30.08 19.54 -5.76
N ASN A 343 30.48 20.07 -6.91
CA ASN A 343 29.56 20.89 -7.71
C ASN A 343 28.39 20.04 -8.22
N ASP A 344 27.32 20.74 -8.56
CA ASP A 344 26.15 20.17 -9.22
C ASP A 344 26.42 19.85 -10.71
N THR A 345 25.48 19.20 -11.38
CA THR A 345 25.69 18.72 -12.77
C THR A 345 25.62 19.83 -13.83
N GLY A 346 25.04 20.98 -13.50
CA GLY A 346 24.69 22.04 -14.44
C GLY A 346 23.40 21.77 -15.23
N VAL A 347 22.58 20.79 -14.86
CA VAL A 347 21.40 20.36 -15.63
C VAL A 347 20.13 21.01 -15.09
N ILE A 348 19.64 22.03 -15.80
CA ILE A 348 18.34 22.68 -15.53
C ILE A 348 17.19 22.16 -16.41
N THR A 349 17.46 21.20 -17.30
CA THR A 349 16.44 20.59 -18.18
C THR A 349 15.79 19.39 -17.53
N GLN A 350 14.48 19.26 -17.72
CA GLN A 350 13.69 18.10 -17.31
C GLN A 350 13.33 17.25 -18.54
N ALA A 351 12.93 16.01 -18.31
CA ALA A 351 12.57 15.03 -19.32
C ALA A 351 11.16 14.47 -19.11
N THR A 352 10.61 13.91 -20.19
CA THR A 352 9.46 13.00 -20.22
C THR A 352 9.87 11.70 -20.93
N GLU A 353 8.95 10.73 -21.09
CA GLU A 353 9.15 9.55 -21.95
C GLU A 353 9.67 9.82 -23.38
N SER A 354 9.48 11.03 -23.93
CA SER A 354 9.75 11.31 -25.35
C SER A 354 10.39 12.67 -25.67
N SER A 355 10.64 13.52 -24.68
CA SER A 355 11.14 14.89 -24.90
C SER A 355 11.95 15.43 -23.72
N LEU A 356 12.78 16.44 -24.00
CA LEU A 356 13.36 17.33 -23.00
C LEU A 356 12.59 18.67 -22.98
N SER A 357 12.47 19.28 -21.80
CA SER A 357 11.80 20.56 -21.58
C SER A 357 12.57 21.40 -20.55
N SER A 358 12.34 22.72 -20.56
CA SER A 358 12.72 23.64 -19.48
C SER A 358 11.54 24.01 -18.57
N THR A 359 10.41 23.31 -18.68
CA THR A 359 9.21 23.49 -17.85
C THR A 359 9.10 22.35 -16.84
N GLN A 360 8.51 22.64 -15.68
CA GLN A 360 8.25 21.65 -14.64
C GLN A 360 7.41 20.46 -15.16
N GLN A 361 7.81 19.24 -14.77
CA GLN A 361 7.16 17.97 -15.10
C GLN A 361 6.70 17.28 -13.81
N ASN A 362 5.47 17.57 -13.36
CA ASN A 362 4.93 16.99 -12.11
C ASN A 362 4.86 15.46 -12.14
N THR A 363 4.40 14.90 -13.26
CA THR A 363 4.30 13.44 -13.49
C THR A 363 5.65 12.72 -13.60
N TYR A 364 6.75 13.47 -13.67
CA TYR A 364 8.13 12.95 -13.64
C TYR A 364 8.91 13.66 -12.53
N PRO A 365 8.59 13.38 -11.25
CA PRO A 365 9.28 13.98 -10.11
C PRO A 365 10.63 13.30 -9.86
N GLY A 366 11.56 14.02 -9.22
CA GLY A 366 12.86 13.45 -8.82
C GLY A 366 14.03 13.80 -9.73
N GLN A 367 13.82 14.64 -10.75
CA GLN A 367 14.83 14.92 -11.78
C GLN A 367 15.92 15.88 -11.32
N ASP A 368 17.06 15.83 -12.00
CA ASP A 368 18.22 16.70 -11.81
C ASP A 368 17.82 18.18 -11.94
N GLY A 369 17.21 18.54 -13.08
CA GLY A 369 16.61 19.86 -13.36
C GLY A 369 15.35 20.22 -12.56
N GLN A 370 15.16 19.61 -11.38
CA GLN A 370 14.20 20.00 -10.35
C GLN A 370 14.89 20.35 -9.01
N ARG A 371 16.17 20.05 -8.84
CA ARG A 371 16.84 19.98 -7.53
C ARG A 371 18.21 20.67 -7.55
N GLY A 372 18.96 20.50 -6.46
CA GLY A 372 20.35 20.92 -6.38
C GLY A 372 20.60 22.43 -6.39
N ALA A 373 21.87 22.80 -6.43
CA ALA A 373 22.36 24.15 -6.53
C ALA A 373 22.02 24.79 -7.90
N ASP A 374 21.90 23.99 -8.97
CA ASP A 374 21.49 24.45 -10.30
C ASP A 374 20.12 25.14 -10.28
N ILE A 375 19.16 24.58 -9.55
CA ILE A 375 17.81 25.14 -9.45
C ILE A 375 17.74 26.30 -8.44
N LEU A 376 18.57 26.33 -7.39
CA LEU A 376 18.76 27.56 -6.61
C LEU A 376 19.36 28.69 -7.47
N ALA A 377 20.33 28.39 -8.33
CA ALA A 377 21.01 29.39 -9.17
C ALA A 377 20.08 29.96 -10.24
N SER A 378 19.32 29.11 -10.95
CA SER A 378 18.32 29.57 -11.93
C SER A 378 17.19 30.40 -11.30
N ALA A 379 16.86 30.16 -10.03
CA ALA A 379 15.92 30.96 -9.25
C ALA A 379 16.53 32.28 -8.69
N GLY A 380 17.85 32.50 -8.83
CA GLY A 380 18.55 33.64 -8.22
C GLY A 380 18.71 33.54 -6.69
N LEU A 381 18.60 32.33 -6.15
CA LEU A 381 18.61 32.03 -4.71
C LEU A 381 19.92 31.40 -4.21
N LEU A 382 20.84 31.01 -5.11
CA LEU A 382 22.16 30.50 -4.73
C LEU A 382 23.14 31.64 -4.47
N GLU A 383 23.55 31.82 -3.22
CA GLU A 383 24.72 32.66 -2.90
C GLU A 383 26.01 31.96 -3.37
N LYS A 384 26.87 32.69 -4.08
CA LYS A 384 28.19 32.24 -4.54
C LYS A 384 29.27 33.18 -4.03
N ALA A 385 30.39 32.62 -3.57
CA ALA A 385 31.57 33.38 -3.16
C ALA A 385 32.26 34.01 -4.38
N GLY A 386 32.48 33.19 -5.42
CA GLY A 386 32.93 33.59 -6.76
C GLY A 386 31.74 33.68 -7.73
N ARG A 387 31.93 33.26 -8.98
CA ARG A 387 30.85 33.16 -9.99
C ARG A 387 31.04 31.87 -10.80
N GLY A 388 30.07 31.58 -11.65
CA GLY A 388 30.08 30.44 -12.56
C GLY A 388 28.67 30.20 -13.10
N GLU A 389 28.57 29.45 -14.18
CA GLU A 389 27.29 28.98 -14.72
C GLU A 389 26.58 28.00 -13.75
N ALA A 390 25.26 27.88 -13.89
CA ALA A 390 24.41 26.97 -13.12
C ALA A 390 24.77 26.91 -11.61
N GLY A 391 24.98 25.75 -11.00
CA GLY A 391 25.37 25.58 -9.59
C GLY A 391 26.86 25.83 -9.27
N PHE A 392 27.75 25.91 -10.27
CA PHE A 392 29.21 25.97 -10.08
C PHE A 392 29.71 27.28 -9.47
N ASP A 393 30.60 27.24 -8.47
CA ASP A 393 31.17 28.44 -7.84
C ASP A 393 32.71 28.49 -7.96
N PHE A 394 33.21 29.43 -8.76
CA PHE A 394 34.62 29.56 -9.11
C PHE A 394 35.19 30.96 -8.84
N THR A 395 36.43 31.01 -8.34
CA THR A 395 37.23 32.24 -8.16
C THR A 395 38.50 32.18 -9.01
N LYS A 396 38.79 33.24 -9.76
CA LYS A 396 40.01 33.37 -10.58
C LYS A 396 41.21 33.72 -9.71
N LEU A 397 42.37 33.14 -10.00
CA LEU A 397 43.63 33.40 -9.30
C LEU A 397 44.74 33.83 -10.28
N ASN A 398 45.59 34.77 -9.85
CA ASN A 398 46.76 35.20 -10.59
C ASN A 398 47.96 34.23 -10.45
N ASP A 399 49.08 34.56 -11.09
CA ASP A 399 50.34 33.78 -11.08
C ASP A 399 50.97 33.57 -9.68
N ASN A 400 50.55 34.33 -8.66
CA ASN A 400 50.99 34.18 -7.27
C ASN A 400 49.94 33.45 -6.40
N GLY A 401 48.77 33.12 -6.96
CA GLY A 401 47.65 32.51 -6.25
C GLY A 401 46.69 33.50 -5.57
N ASP A 402 46.82 34.81 -5.78
CA ASP A 402 45.89 35.81 -5.22
C ASP A 402 44.55 35.81 -5.98
N GLU A 403 43.44 35.96 -5.27
CA GLU A 403 42.10 36.11 -5.85
C GLU A 403 41.99 37.37 -6.74
N GLN A 404 41.25 37.26 -7.84
CA GLN A 404 41.02 38.34 -8.81
C GLN A 404 39.51 38.55 -9.08
N ASP A 405 39.15 39.74 -9.53
CA ASP A 405 37.77 40.08 -9.90
C ASP A 405 37.23 39.20 -11.06
N ALA A 406 35.92 38.95 -11.07
CA ALA A 406 35.33 37.97 -11.99
C ALA A 406 35.42 38.35 -13.49
N ASP A 407 35.57 39.64 -13.81
CA ASP A 407 35.67 40.16 -15.17
C ASP A 407 37.10 40.16 -15.75
N VAL A 408 38.13 39.82 -14.97
CA VAL A 408 39.49 39.71 -15.52
C VAL A 408 39.59 38.61 -16.57
N THR A 409 40.34 38.88 -17.64
CA THR A 409 40.61 37.94 -18.74
C THR A 409 41.96 37.24 -18.63
N ASP A 410 42.80 37.67 -17.70
CA ASP A 410 44.17 37.22 -17.49
C ASP A 410 44.28 36.62 -16.08
N PHE A 411 44.42 35.29 -16.02
CA PHE A 411 44.42 34.49 -14.79
C PHE A 411 44.95 33.08 -15.09
N SER A 412 45.72 32.51 -14.16
CA SER A 412 46.49 31.27 -14.39
C SER A 412 45.95 30.06 -13.64
N CYS A 413 45.12 30.28 -12.60
CA CYS A 413 44.40 29.21 -11.91
C CYS A 413 42.96 29.60 -11.59
N VAL A 414 42.15 28.58 -11.28
CA VAL A 414 40.79 28.75 -10.76
C VAL A 414 40.65 27.93 -9.48
N ARG A 415 40.17 28.56 -8.40
CA ARG A 415 39.67 27.85 -7.23
C ARG A 415 38.20 27.52 -7.42
N ASP A 416 37.85 26.27 -7.15
CA ASP A 416 36.49 25.81 -6.91
C ASP A 416 36.14 26.04 -5.43
N ASN A 417 35.11 26.85 -5.18
CA ASN A 417 34.70 27.24 -3.82
C ASN A 417 33.85 26.15 -3.12
N THR A 418 33.27 25.23 -3.89
CA THR A 418 32.51 24.07 -3.40
C THR A 418 33.47 22.99 -2.90
N THR A 419 34.34 22.48 -3.78
CA THR A 419 35.29 21.40 -3.46
C THR A 419 36.54 21.89 -2.74
N GLY A 420 36.89 23.18 -2.87
CA GLY A 420 38.17 23.71 -2.38
C GLY A 420 39.39 23.33 -3.23
N LEU A 421 39.18 22.70 -4.39
CA LEU A 421 40.24 22.38 -5.35
C LEU A 421 40.76 23.65 -6.03
N VAL A 422 42.03 23.65 -6.44
CA VAL A 422 42.59 24.67 -7.34
C VAL A 422 43.08 24.00 -8.62
N TRP A 423 42.66 24.55 -9.75
CA TRP A 423 42.81 24.01 -11.09
C TRP A 423 43.73 24.86 -11.96
N GLU A 424 44.51 24.20 -12.79
CA GLU A 424 45.31 24.79 -13.86
C GLU A 424 44.41 25.43 -14.93
N VAL A 425 44.72 26.65 -15.40
CA VAL A 425 44.12 27.26 -16.59
C VAL A 425 44.99 26.99 -17.82
N LYS A 426 44.38 26.82 -19.01
CA LYS A 426 45.11 26.53 -20.25
C LYS A 426 45.30 27.80 -21.08
N SER A 427 46.48 27.94 -21.67
CA SER A 427 46.81 29.05 -22.57
C SER A 427 46.43 28.73 -24.04
N ALA A 428 46.32 29.78 -24.85
CA ALA A 428 46.16 29.68 -26.31
C ALA A 428 47.52 29.70 -27.05
N ASP A 429 48.62 29.75 -26.32
CA ASP A 429 49.99 29.78 -26.84
C ASP A 429 50.65 28.39 -26.84
N SER A 430 51.95 28.36 -27.15
CA SER A 430 52.78 27.16 -27.13
C SER A 430 53.69 27.06 -25.88
N GLY A 431 53.30 27.68 -24.76
CA GLY A 431 54.00 27.61 -23.47
C GLY A 431 53.88 26.24 -22.79
N LEU A 432 54.02 26.18 -21.47
CA LEU A 432 53.83 24.93 -20.73
C LEU A 432 52.34 24.53 -20.67
N HIS A 433 51.46 25.51 -20.45
CA HIS A 433 50.00 25.34 -20.35
C HIS A 433 49.24 25.32 -21.69
N GLY A 434 49.96 25.16 -22.81
CA GLY A 434 49.38 25.24 -24.15
C GLY A 434 48.24 24.23 -24.39
N SER A 435 47.07 24.73 -24.76
CA SER A 435 45.85 23.93 -25.03
C SER A 435 45.96 22.98 -26.22
N ALA A 436 46.93 23.19 -27.11
CA ALA A 436 47.24 22.29 -28.22
C ALA A 436 48.01 21.04 -27.78
N HIS A 437 48.53 20.98 -26.55
CA HIS A 437 49.37 19.88 -26.10
C HIS A 437 48.58 18.62 -25.79
N THR A 438 49.21 17.49 -26.07
CA THR A 438 48.75 16.15 -25.72
C THR A 438 49.88 15.39 -25.03
N TYR A 439 49.49 14.41 -24.22
CA TYR A 439 50.36 13.61 -23.39
C TYR A 439 49.96 12.14 -23.47
N THR A 440 50.94 11.23 -23.49
CA THR A 440 50.73 9.84 -23.10
C THR A 440 50.59 9.74 -21.59
N TRP A 441 49.90 8.72 -21.11
CA TRP A 441 49.77 8.48 -19.68
C TRP A 441 51.03 7.79 -19.15
N TYR A 442 51.63 8.37 -18.11
CA TYR A 442 52.78 7.84 -17.38
C TYR A 442 52.76 8.28 -15.91
N GLN A 443 52.90 7.33 -14.98
CA GLN A 443 53.14 7.57 -13.55
C GLN A 443 54.02 6.47 -12.94
N ALA A 444 54.99 6.87 -12.10
CA ALA A 444 55.84 5.93 -11.35
C ALA A 444 55.06 5.17 -10.25
N ASP A 445 54.20 5.88 -9.51
CA ASP A 445 53.39 5.32 -8.42
C ASP A 445 51.92 5.12 -8.82
N ASN A 446 51.20 4.29 -8.05
CA ASN A 446 49.76 4.00 -8.21
C ASN A 446 49.31 3.55 -9.62
N ASN A 447 50.26 3.07 -10.44
CA ASN A 447 50.07 2.88 -11.88
C ASN A 447 49.37 1.59 -12.30
N GLY A 448 49.01 0.71 -11.36
CA GLY A 448 48.36 -0.56 -11.67
C GLY A 448 49.26 -1.58 -12.37
N GLY A 449 50.57 -1.54 -12.14
CA GLY A 449 51.52 -2.57 -12.60
C GLY A 449 52.26 -2.26 -13.90
N THR A 450 52.01 -1.11 -14.53
CA THR A 450 52.84 -0.60 -15.63
C THR A 450 52.81 0.92 -15.65
N GLU A 451 53.99 1.53 -15.73
CA GLU A 451 54.16 2.98 -15.55
C GLU A 451 53.46 3.78 -16.65
N GLY A 452 53.61 3.40 -17.92
CA GLY A 452 52.98 4.07 -19.05
C GLY A 452 53.82 4.07 -20.33
N ASP A 453 53.57 5.04 -21.21
CA ASP A 453 54.42 5.34 -22.37
C ASP A 453 55.17 6.67 -22.18
N GLU A 454 56.46 6.69 -22.52
CA GLU A 454 57.37 7.82 -22.26
C GLU A 454 57.06 9.08 -23.09
N GLY A 455 56.24 9.02 -24.15
CA GLY A 455 55.78 10.25 -24.82
C GLY A 455 55.31 10.15 -26.27
N THR A 456 55.06 8.97 -26.85
CA THR A 456 54.74 8.79 -28.29
C THR A 456 53.34 8.19 -28.47
N PRO A 457 52.45 8.76 -29.30
CA PRO A 457 52.65 9.79 -30.32
C PRO A 457 52.25 11.21 -29.87
N ALA A 458 52.40 11.51 -28.57
CA ALA A 458 51.97 12.76 -27.98
C ALA A 458 52.83 13.98 -28.37
N THR A 459 52.29 15.19 -28.21
CA THR A 459 52.90 16.45 -28.69
C THR A 459 52.81 17.56 -27.66
N CYS A 460 53.95 18.10 -27.23
CA CYS A 460 54.07 19.10 -26.18
C CYS A 460 55.24 20.06 -26.47
N SER A 461 55.30 21.21 -25.78
CA SER A 461 56.35 22.23 -25.98
C SER A 461 57.75 21.79 -25.57
N PHE A 462 57.87 20.76 -24.73
CA PHE A 462 59.12 20.24 -24.16
C PHE A 462 59.44 18.80 -24.61
N ALA A 463 59.05 18.43 -25.84
CA ALA A 463 59.11 17.08 -26.39
C ALA A 463 60.48 16.36 -26.31
N SER A 464 61.60 17.08 -26.10
CA SER A 464 62.91 16.49 -25.82
C SER A 464 63.03 15.77 -24.48
N LYS A 465 62.09 15.96 -23.54
CA LYS A 465 61.94 15.16 -22.32
C LYS A 465 61.06 13.91 -22.51
N GLY A 466 60.21 13.89 -23.55
CA GLY A 466 59.09 12.96 -23.70
C GLY A 466 57.77 13.60 -23.23
N CYS A 467 56.73 13.55 -24.09
CA CYS A 467 55.43 14.16 -23.83
C CYS A 467 54.49 13.21 -23.07
N ASN A 468 54.79 12.96 -21.80
CA ASN A 468 53.96 12.13 -20.93
C ASN A 468 53.44 12.91 -19.71
N THR A 469 52.43 12.36 -19.01
CA THR A 469 51.80 13.03 -17.86
C THR A 469 52.73 13.25 -16.67
N GLY A 470 53.71 12.37 -16.44
CA GLY A 470 54.66 12.50 -15.33
C GLY A 470 55.57 13.71 -15.52
N ASN A 471 56.26 13.78 -16.66
CA ASN A 471 57.10 14.93 -17.03
C ASN A 471 56.32 16.25 -17.01
N PHE A 472 55.05 16.25 -17.46
CA PHE A 472 54.22 17.45 -17.43
C PHE A 472 53.88 17.89 -16.00
N VAL A 473 53.59 16.94 -15.09
CA VAL A 473 53.36 17.24 -13.67
C VAL A 473 54.64 17.78 -13.01
N GLU A 474 55.81 17.23 -13.33
CA GLU A 474 57.09 17.71 -12.80
C GLU A 474 57.41 19.13 -13.28
N ASP A 475 57.27 19.42 -14.57
CA ASP A 475 57.56 20.75 -15.14
C ASP A 475 56.66 21.85 -14.54
N VAL A 476 55.38 21.58 -14.29
CA VAL A 476 54.45 22.55 -13.68
C VAL A 476 54.71 22.73 -12.16
N ARG A 477 55.24 21.70 -11.49
CA ARG A 477 55.73 21.85 -10.10
C ARG A 477 56.99 22.70 -10.04
N ASP A 478 57.94 22.49 -10.94
CA ASP A 478 59.20 23.25 -11.00
C ASP A 478 58.96 24.74 -11.34
N GLU A 479 57.95 25.04 -12.16
CA GLU A 479 57.49 26.42 -12.41
C GLU A 479 56.89 27.08 -11.16
N GLY A 480 56.19 26.30 -10.32
CA GLY A 480 55.50 26.82 -9.14
C GLY A 480 54.20 27.56 -9.46
N LEU A 481 53.46 27.11 -10.49
CA LEU A 481 52.24 27.74 -11.01
C LEU A 481 51.30 28.21 -9.88
N CYS A 482 50.90 29.49 -9.92
CA CYS A 482 50.05 30.15 -8.93
C CYS A 482 50.62 30.11 -7.49
N GLY A 483 51.94 30.09 -7.35
CA GLY A 483 52.65 29.97 -6.07
C GLY A 483 52.69 28.54 -5.50
N PHE A 484 52.33 27.52 -6.28
CA PHE A 484 52.06 26.16 -5.78
C PHE A 484 52.93 25.07 -6.44
N TYR A 485 53.38 24.12 -5.61
CA TYR A 485 54.42 23.12 -5.95
C TYR A 485 53.96 21.66 -5.79
N ASP A 486 52.66 21.43 -5.56
CA ASP A 486 52.04 20.14 -5.23
C ASP A 486 51.03 19.65 -6.29
N TRP A 487 51.03 20.29 -7.46
CA TRP A 487 50.20 19.95 -8.62
C TRP A 487 50.23 18.45 -8.96
N ARG A 488 49.09 17.90 -9.37
CA ARG A 488 48.93 16.49 -9.73
C ARG A 488 47.89 16.30 -10.82
N LEU A 489 47.87 15.10 -11.41
CA LEU A 489 46.70 14.64 -12.16
C LEU A 489 45.48 14.60 -11.22
N PRO A 490 44.30 15.06 -11.68
CA PRO A 490 43.05 14.89 -10.95
C PRO A 490 42.63 13.42 -10.95
N SER A 491 42.02 12.96 -9.88
CA SER A 491 41.21 11.74 -9.91
C SER A 491 39.99 11.94 -10.81
N HIS A 492 39.37 10.84 -11.22
CA HIS A 492 38.14 10.80 -12.00
C HIS A 492 37.01 11.63 -11.37
N LEU A 493 36.80 11.54 -10.06
CA LEU A 493 35.74 12.31 -9.39
C LEU A 493 36.01 13.82 -9.41
N GLU A 494 37.27 14.24 -9.26
CA GLU A 494 37.66 15.66 -9.35
C GLU A 494 37.53 16.15 -10.80
N LEU A 495 37.99 15.37 -11.79
CA LEU A 495 37.87 15.75 -13.20
C LEU A 495 36.39 15.79 -13.65
N MET A 496 35.53 14.95 -13.07
CA MET A 496 34.08 15.02 -13.25
C MET A 496 33.42 16.18 -12.50
N SER A 497 33.95 16.62 -11.35
CA SER A 497 33.31 17.68 -10.53
C SER A 497 33.36 19.07 -11.15
N ILE A 498 33.96 19.24 -12.34
CA ILE A 498 33.89 20.46 -13.16
C ILE A 498 33.18 20.25 -14.50
N VAL A 499 32.56 19.08 -14.73
CA VAL A 499 31.81 18.77 -15.95
C VAL A 499 30.39 19.32 -15.85
N HIS A 500 30.07 20.29 -16.72
CA HIS A 500 28.75 20.91 -16.82
C HIS A 500 27.91 20.15 -17.86
N PHE A 501 27.19 19.11 -17.41
CA PHE A 501 26.35 18.23 -18.23
C PHE A 501 25.21 18.94 -18.97
N GLY A 502 24.73 20.09 -18.46
CA GLY A 502 23.81 20.97 -19.21
C GLY A 502 24.37 21.62 -20.49
N GLN A 503 25.68 21.55 -20.77
CA GLN A 503 26.28 22.12 -21.98
C GLN A 503 26.25 21.13 -23.15
N GLN A 504 25.74 21.57 -24.31
CA GLN A 504 25.61 20.74 -25.51
C GLN A 504 26.33 21.30 -26.76
N ASN A 505 26.73 22.59 -26.74
CA ASN A 505 27.21 23.31 -27.93
C ASN A 505 28.69 23.76 -27.83
N ARG A 506 29.36 23.43 -26.72
CA ARG A 506 30.76 23.74 -26.43
C ARG A 506 31.32 22.68 -25.47
N ALA A 507 32.63 22.69 -25.24
CA ALA A 507 33.23 21.81 -24.23
C ALA A 507 32.52 21.95 -22.87
N MET A 508 32.27 20.83 -22.21
CA MET A 508 31.33 20.67 -21.09
C MET A 508 31.93 21.11 -19.76
N VAL A 509 32.43 22.35 -19.72
CA VAL A 509 32.98 23.05 -18.56
C VAL A 509 32.54 24.52 -18.65
N ASP A 510 32.65 25.30 -17.57
CA ASP A 510 32.46 26.75 -17.62
C ASP A 510 33.59 27.40 -18.46
N ALA A 511 33.25 28.00 -19.60
CA ALA A 511 34.25 28.57 -20.51
C ALA A 511 34.81 29.94 -20.07
N GLN A 512 34.21 30.60 -19.07
CA GLN A 512 34.73 31.84 -18.48
C GLN A 512 35.84 31.57 -17.44
N TYR A 513 35.88 30.34 -16.92
CA TYR A 513 36.83 29.87 -15.90
C TYR A 513 37.79 28.79 -16.42
N PHE A 514 37.35 27.96 -17.37
CA PHE A 514 38.18 26.96 -18.06
C PHE A 514 38.31 27.28 -19.56
N PRO A 515 38.86 28.45 -19.92
CA PRO A 515 39.14 28.76 -21.32
C PRO A 515 40.16 27.76 -21.90
N ASN A 516 40.23 27.76 -23.23
CA ASN A 516 41.15 26.94 -24.01
C ASN A 516 41.10 25.42 -23.68
N THR A 517 39.95 24.93 -23.21
CA THR A 517 39.65 23.49 -23.08
C THR A 517 39.61 22.77 -24.44
N GLY A 518 39.37 23.53 -25.52
CA GLY A 518 39.24 23.02 -26.89
C GLY A 518 37.80 23.12 -27.40
N THR A 519 37.57 22.59 -28.60
CA THR A 519 36.31 22.71 -29.33
C THR A 519 35.68 21.35 -29.55
N ILE A 520 34.35 21.24 -29.40
CA ILE A 520 33.61 20.06 -29.88
C ILE A 520 33.86 19.89 -31.38
N SER A 521 34.08 18.64 -31.80
CA SER A 521 34.32 18.24 -33.18
C SER A 521 33.78 16.83 -33.41
N ASN A 522 33.99 16.25 -34.60
CA ASN A 522 33.63 14.86 -34.89
C ASN A 522 34.51 13.81 -34.14
N GLY A 523 35.40 14.24 -33.24
CA GLY A 523 36.24 13.39 -32.41
C GLY A 523 36.33 13.90 -30.95
N PRO A 524 36.61 12.99 -30.01
CA PRO A 524 36.55 13.25 -28.57
C PRO A 524 37.64 14.20 -28.07
N LEU A 525 37.31 14.91 -26.99
CA LEU A 525 38.11 15.90 -26.29
C LEU A 525 38.62 15.32 -24.96
N TRP A 526 39.25 14.13 -25.03
CA TRP A 526 39.74 13.37 -23.87
C TRP A 526 40.72 14.16 -22.98
N TYR A 527 40.49 14.09 -21.67
CA TYR A 527 41.37 14.52 -20.58
C TYR A 527 41.72 13.34 -19.66
N TRP A 528 43.01 13.19 -19.33
CA TRP A 528 43.51 12.13 -18.45
C TRP A 528 43.20 12.37 -16.96
N THR A 529 42.94 11.28 -16.24
CA THR A 529 42.89 11.23 -14.77
C THR A 529 44.14 10.53 -14.20
N SER A 530 44.30 10.55 -12.88
CA SER A 530 45.37 9.88 -12.14
C SER A 530 45.20 8.36 -12.01
N GLN A 531 44.07 7.77 -12.40
CA GLN A 531 43.77 6.36 -12.09
C GLN A 531 44.01 5.42 -13.28
N PRO A 532 44.69 4.28 -13.08
CA PRO A 532 44.76 3.20 -14.07
C PRO A 532 43.39 2.53 -14.24
N GLY A 533 43.14 1.98 -15.43
CA GLY A 533 41.92 1.25 -15.76
C GLY A 533 41.99 -0.22 -15.35
N ALA A 534 40.89 -0.76 -14.83
CA ALA A 534 40.78 -2.20 -14.54
C ALA A 534 40.51 -3.05 -15.79
N ASP A 535 40.12 -2.42 -16.91
CA ASP A 535 39.99 -3.06 -18.22
C ASP A 535 41.30 -2.98 -19.03
N GLY A 536 41.48 -3.91 -19.97
CA GLY A 536 42.70 -4.00 -20.79
C GLY A 536 43.93 -4.52 -20.04
N VAL A 537 43.76 -5.21 -18.91
CA VAL A 537 44.85 -5.80 -18.12
C VAL A 537 45.57 -6.90 -18.92
N ILE A 538 46.90 -6.83 -18.95
CA ILE A 538 47.78 -7.86 -19.53
C ILE A 538 48.82 -8.24 -18.49
N SER A 539 48.94 -9.53 -18.18
CA SER A 539 49.89 -10.06 -17.17
C SER A 539 49.81 -9.32 -15.83
N ASP A 540 48.59 -9.16 -15.31
CA ASP A 540 48.24 -8.44 -14.07
C ASP A 540 48.62 -6.95 -14.04
N ALA A 541 49.00 -6.36 -15.18
CA ALA A 541 49.30 -4.93 -15.35
C ALA A 541 48.25 -4.21 -16.22
N ALA A 542 47.70 -3.11 -15.69
CA ALA A 542 46.71 -2.25 -16.32
C ALA A 542 47.28 -1.44 -17.50
N GLN A 543 46.98 -1.83 -18.74
CA GLN A 543 47.48 -1.15 -19.94
C GLN A 543 46.69 0.13 -20.28
N ASN A 544 45.54 0.34 -19.64
CA ASN A 544 44.67 1.48 -19.83
C ASN A 544 44.68 2.41 -18.60
N ALA A 545 44.19 3.64 -18.78
CA ALA A 545 43.90 4.60 -17.73
C ALA A 545 42.54 5.27 -17.96
N TRP A 546 41.95 5.80 -16.90
CA TRP A 546 40.68 6.53 -16.97
C TRP A 546 40.87 7.91 -17.60
N ALA A 547 40.01 8.25 -18.56
CA ALA A 547 39.90 9.56 -19.17
C ALA A 547 38.43 10.02 -19.27
N VAL A 548 38.21 11.32 -19.36
CA VAL A 548 36.88 11.94 -19.51
C VAL A 548 36.85 12.77 -20.79
N ASP A 549 35.80 12.60 -21.61
CA ASP A 549 35.58 13.35 -22.85
C ASP A 549 34.80 14.64 -22.58
N TYR A 550 35.49 15.77 -22.55
CA TYR A 550 34.86 17.08 -22.37
C TYR A 550 34.04 17.57 -23.59
N ALA A 551 33.88 16.75 -24.65
CA ALA A 551 32.90 17.00 -25.72
C ALA A 551 31.57 16.23 -25.56
N SER A 552 31.48 15.25 -24.65
CA SER A 552 30.28 14.42 -24.48
C SER A 552 29.93 14.07 -23.03
N GLY A 553 30.80 14.35 -22.06
CA GLY A 553 30.64 13.97 -20.65
C GLY A 553 30.93 12.49 -20.36
N VAL A 554 31.25 11.69 -21.39
CA VAL A 554 31.51 10.25 -21.28
C VAL A 554 32.92 10.00 -20.74
N ASP A 555 33.04 9.11 -19.77
CA ASP A 555 34.30 8.52 -19.32
C ASP A 555 34.63 7.21 -20.07
N ASN A 556 35.92 6.89 -20.17
CA ASN A 556 36.35 5.62 -20.76
C ASN A 556 37.77 5.21 -20.31
N PHE A 557 38.08 3.94 -20.55
CA PHE A 557 39.43 3.39 -20.48
C PHE A 557 40.15 3.63 -21.81
N LEU A 558 41.17 4.49 -21.81
CA LEU A 558 42.05 4.66 -22.96
C LEU A 558 43.38 3.96 -22.70
N ASN A 559 43.98 3.38 -23.74
CA ASN A 559 45.32 2.79 -23.61
C ASN A 559 46.35 3.88 -23.25
N LYS A 560 47.28 3.60 -22.34
CA LYS A 560 48.25 4.59 -21.83
C LYS A 560 49.13 5.23 -22.92
N SER A 561 49.35 4.56 -24.04
CA SER A 561 50.04 5.13 -25.22
C SER A 561 49.20 6.11 -26.06
N SER A 562 47.94 6.35 -25.69
CA SER A 562 47.07 7.31 -26.38
C SER A 562 47.51 8.76 -26.12
N ALA A 563 47.49 9.61 -27.13
CA ALA A 563 47.69 11.05 -26.95
C ALA A 563 46.37 11.73 -26.53
N ALA A 564 46.26 12.15 -25.27
CA ALA A 564 45.10 12.89 -24.74
C ALA A 564 45.55 14.14 -23.95
N ARG A 565 44.60 14.98 -23.52
CA ARG A 565 44.88 16.23 -22.80
C ARG A 565 45.02 15.98 -21.30
N VAL A 566 45.47 16.99 -20.58
CA VAL A 566 45.59 17.01 -19.11
C VAL A 566 45.15 18.38 -18.63
N ARG A 567 44.47 18.48 -17.48
CA ARG A 567 44.34 19.70 -16.69
C ARG A 567 44.72 19.34 -15.26
N LEU A 568 45.72 20.00 -14.68
CA LEU A 568 46.22 19.67 -13.34
C LEU A 568 45.35 20.27 -12.23
N VAL A 569 45.40 19.64 -11.06
CA VAL A 569 44.69 20.05 -9.84
C VAL A 569 45.61 19.98 -8.62
N ARG A 570 45.25 20.68 -7.55
CA ARG A 570 45.85 20.60 -6.20
C ARG A 570 44.80 20.91 -5.12
N ALA A 571 45.18 20.70 -3.85
CA ALA A 571 44.34 20.88 -2.67
C ALA A 571 43.06 20.01 -2.70
N GLY A 572 41.94 20.54 -2.18
CA GLY A 572 40.66 19.85 -1.99
C GLY A 572 40.20 19.82 -0.52
N ARG A 573 38.88 19.70 -0.32
CA ARG A 573 38.24 19.22 0.90
C ARG A 573 37.97 17.71 0.71
N GLU A 574 38.45 16.88 1.64
CA GLU A 574 38.01 15.48 1.82
C GLU A 574 36.88 15.41 2.86
#